data_AF-A0A915E5M5-F1
#
_entry.id   AF-A0A915E5M5-F1
#
_cell.length_a   1.000
_cell.length_b   1.000
_cell.length_c   1.000
_cell.angle_alpha   90.00
_cell.angle_beta   90.00
_cell.angle_gamma   90.00
#
_symmetry.space_group_name_H-M   'P 1'
#
loop_
_entity.id
_entity.type
_entity.pdbx_description
1 polymer ?
#
loop_
_entity_poly.entity_id
_entity_poly.type
_entity_poly.pdbx_seq_one_letter_code
_entity_poly.pdbx_strand_id
1 'polypeptide(L)'
;MKASDSSNSNASSPFQVFRIFPSNWNDVKSLAKLRKLAEESGESEIDFWLDSRHPGQFADVMVSPRALPHFQKFMASQNLNHTVTIRDVEKLIYLNEFEPEILRNSNKQQERPPTMNDLNNLTPNSKSRDESDLELQSFMRRLRDDGGGGGKAQ
;
A
#
# COMPACT_ATOMS: atom_id res chain seq x y z
N MET A 1 -14.27 10.21 -37.22
CA MET A 1 -14.15 9.71 -35.84
C MET A 1 -12.73 9.22 -35.60
N LYS A 2 -11.92 9.96 -34.83
CA LYS A 2 -11.03 9.43 -33.77
C LYS A 2 -10.37 10.65 -33.10
N ALA A 3 -10.90 11.06 -31.95
CA ALA A 3 -10.21 12.00 -31.08
C ALA A 3 -9.06 11.23 -30.44
N SER A 4 -7.82 11.58 -30.76
CA SER A 4 -6.64 11.15 -30.00
C SER A 4 -6.58 12.03 -28.75
N ASP A 5 -7.11 11.47 -27.67
CA ASP A 5 -7.04 12.02 -26.33
C ASP A 5 -5.57 12.30 -25.98
N SER A 6 -5.21 13.58 -26.03
CA SER A 6 -3.88 14.06 -25.67
C SER A 6 -3.88 14.25 -24.17
N SER A 7 -3.68 13.16 -23.43
CA SER A 7 -3.48 13.20 -21.98
C SER A 7 -2.30 14.12 -21.68
N ASN A 8 -2.61 15.29 -21.15
CA ASN A 8 -1.72 16.34 -20.67
C ASN A 8 -0.61 15.76 -19.76
N SER A 9 0.55 15.42 -20.32
CA SER A 9 1.65 14.75 -19.64
C SER A 9 2.67 15.75 -19.09
N ASN A 10 2.22 16.65 -18.21
CA ASN A 10 3.11 17.41 -17.32
C ASN A 10 3.25 16.72 -15.96
N ALA A 11 3.01 15.41 -15.87
CA ALA A 11 3.32 14.62 -14.69
C ALA A 11 4.82 14.33 -14.70
N SER A 12 5.57 14.98 -13.80
CA SER A 12 6.90 14.50 -13.43
C SER A 12 6.78 13.01 -13.09
N SER A 13 7.72 12.18 -13.57
CA SER A 13 7.77 10.78 -13.11
C SER A 13 7.89 10.76 -11.58
N PRO A 14 7.43 9.73 -10.87
CA PRO A 14 7.59 9.65 -9.42
C PRO A 14 9.00 9.21 -9.04
N PHE A 15 9.39 9.45 -7.78
CA PHE A 15 10.55 8.81 -7.16
C PHE A 15 10.37 7.29 -7.12
N GLN A 16 11.42 6.56 -7.47
CA GLN A 16 11.41 5.09 -7.54
C GLN A 16 12.54 4.51 -6.70
N VAL A 17 12.32 3.31 -6.15
CA VAL A 17 13.37 2.55 -5.46
C VAL A 17 13.73 1.32 -6.26
N PHE A 18 15.03 1.17 -6.48
CA PHE A 18 15.64 0.06 -7.19
C PHE A 18 16.36 -0.84 -6.20
N ARG A 19 16.09 -2.15 -6.27
CA ARG A 19 16.93 -3.16 -5.63
C ARG A 19 17.94 -3.68 -6.61
N ILE A 20 19.21 -3.52 -6.29
CA ILE A 20 20.34 -3.91 -7.14
C ILE A 20 21.01 -5.14 -6.55
N PHE A 21 21.34 -6.12 -7.39
CA PHE A 21 21.90 -7.41 -7.00
C PHE A 21 23.35 -7.56 -7.52
N PRO A 22 24.35 -7.01 -6.82
CA PRO A 22 25.75 -7.17 -7.22
C PRO A 22 26.16 -8.64 -7.06
N SER A 23 26.64 -9.22 -8.16
CA SER A 23 27.03 -10.62 -8.28
C SER A 23 28.54 -10.84 -8.08
N ASN A 24 29.32 -9.78 -8.26
CA ASN A 24 30.79 -9.82 -8.21
C ASN A 24 31.37 -8.48 -7.72
N TRP A 25 32.67 -8.42 -7.49
CA TRP A 25 33.33 -7.22 -6.95
C TRP A 25 33.37 -6.03 -7.91
N ASN A 26 33.25 -6.23 -9.22
CA ASN A 26 33.13 -5.11 -10.17
C ASN A 26 31.76 -4.45 -10.05
N ASP A 27 30.71 -5.21 -9.77
CA ASP A 27 29.37 -4.66 -9.51
C ASP A 27 29.40 -3.79 -8.24
N VAL A 28 30.03 -4.28 -7.17
CA VAL A 28 30.21 -3.51 -5.92
C VAL A 28 31.01 -2.22 -6.16
N LYS A 29 32.10 -2.28 -6.94
CA LYS A 29 32.85 -1.08 -7.35
C LYS A 29 32.01 -0.10 -8.17
N SER A 30 31.12 -0.61 -9.02
CA SER A 30 30.20 0.21 -9.81
C SER A 30 29.20 0.94 -8.92
N LEU A 31 28.66 0.27 -7.89
CA LEU A 31 27.79 0.90 -6.88
C LEU A 31 28.54 2.00 -6.10
N ALA A 32 29.77 1.73 -5.68
CA ALA A 32 30.61 2.75 -5.02
C ALA A 32 30.87 3.96 -5.93
N LYS A 33 31.09 3.73 -7.23
CA LYS A 33 31.23 4.81 -8.22
C LYS A 33 29.94 5.63 -8.36
N LEU A 34 28.79 4.96 -8.44
CA LEU A 34 27.49 5.64 -8.52
C LEU A 34 27.25 6.52 -7.29
N ARG A 35 27.55 6.01 -6.09
CA ARG A 35 27.43 6.76 -4.85
C ARG A 35 28.28 8.02 -4.85
N LYS A 36 29.55 7.90 -5.25
CA LYS A 36 30.45 9.05 -5.38
C LYS A 36 29.90 10.10 -6.36
N LEU A 37 29.39 9.68 -7.52
CA LEU A 37 28.78 10.59 -8.49
C LEU A 37 27.54 11.30 -7.93
N ALA A 38 26.72 10.59 -7.14
CA ALA A 38 25.56 11.17 -6.48
C ALA A 38 25.99 12.25 -5.46
N GLU A 39 26.98 11.95 -4.63
CA GLU A 39 27.53 12.88 -3.63
C GLU A 39 28.15 14.14 -4.29
N GLU A 40 28.80 13.98 -5.44
CA GLU A 40 29.40 15.10 -6.21
C GLU A 40 28.37 16.02 -6.88
N SER A 41 27.18 15.51 -7.18
CA SER A 41 26.13 16.29 -7.85
C SER A 41 25.50 17.37 -6.97
N GLY A 42 25.68 17.28 -5.65
CA GLY A 42 25.20 18.27 -4.66
C GLY A 42 23.68 18.34 -4.49
N GLU A 43 22.91 17.71 -5.38
CA GLU A 43 21.46 17.57 -5.31
C GLU A 43 21.10 16.17 -4.79
N SER A 44 20.05 16.05 -3.96
CA SER A 44 19.55 14.77 -3.43
C SER A 44 18.79 13.96 -4.50
N GLU A 45 19.41 13.73 -5.66
CA GLU A 45 18.77 13.07 -6.79
C GLU A 45 18.85 11.54 -6.73
N ILE A 46 19.84 10.99 -6.01
CA ILE A 46 20.04 9.55 -5.81
C ILE A 46 20.41 9.35 -4.34
N ASP A 47 19.68 8.47 -3.66
CA ASP A 47 19.86 8.20 -2.24
C ASP A 47 19.95 6.69 -1.98
N PHE A 48 20.94 6.29 -1.19
CA PHE A 48 21.21 4.88 -0.86
C PHE A 48 20.56 4.54 0.47
N TRP A 49 19.36 3.96 0.42
CA TRP A 49 18.63 3.48 1.60
C TRP A 49 19.32 2.27 2.22
N LEU A 50 19.87 1.40 1.37
CA LEU A 50 20.71 0.30 1.80
C LEU A 50 21.90 0.17 0.87
N ASP A 51 23.09 0.13 1.45
CA ASP A 51 24.34 -0.05 0.70
C ASP A 51 24.73 -1.53 0.62
N SER A 52 25.43 -1.90 -0.45
CA SER A 52 26.01 -3.23 -0.62
C SER A 52 27.53 -3.15 -0.55
N ARG A 53 28.12 -3.93 0.36
CA ARG A 53 29.57 -3.92 0.61
C ARG A 53 30.29 -5.13 0.02
N HIS A 54 29.55 -6.15 -0.39
CA HIS A 54 30.11 -7.38 -0.95
C HIS A 54 29.13 -8.07 -1.91
N PRO A 55 29.61 -8.95 -2.80
CA PRO A 55 28.75 -9.72 -3.69
C PRO A 55 27.68 -10.51 -2.93
N GLY A 56 26.50 -10.67 -3.53
CA GLY A 56 25.34 -11.37 -2.95
C GLY A 56 24.53 -10.54 -1.94
N GLN A 57 25.05 -9.41 -1.45
CA GLN A 57 24.27 -8.45 -0.67
C GLN A 57 23.61 -7.45 -1.62
N PHE A 58 22.28 -7.31 -1.56
CA PHE A 58 21.60 -6.32 -2.39
C PHE A 58 21.76 -4.89 -1.84
N ALA A 59 21.60 -3.91 -2.72
CA ALA A 59 21.50 -2.49 -2.36
C ALA A 59 20.10 -1.98 -2.71
N ASP A 60 19.56 -1.07 -1.90
CA ASP A 60 18.29 -0.38 -2.21
C ASP A 60 18.60 1.10 -2.43
N VAL A 61 18.24 1.61 -3.62
CA VAL A 61 18.60 2.96 -4.08
C VAL A 61 17.33 3.69 -4.52
N MET A 62 17.02 4.80 -3.88
CA MET A 62 15.98 5.74 -4.30
C MET A 62 16.54 6.67 -5.37
N VAL A 63 15.77 6.86 -6.44
CA VAL A 63 16.17 7.67 -7.59
C VAL A 63 15.07 8.67 -7.91
N SER A 64 15.48 9.93 -8.01
CA SER A 64 14.61 11.03 -8.40
C SER A 64 14.20 10.94 -9.87
N PRO A 65 13.09 11.60 -10.25
CA PRO A 65 12.63 11.63 -11.63
C PRO A 65 13.65 12.24 -12.60
N ARG A 66 14.40 13.24 -12.13
CA ARG A 66 15.43 13.95 -12.90
C ARG A 66 16.66 13.10 -13.16
N ALA A 67 17.10 12.30 -12.18
CA ALA A 67 18.24 11.40 -12.34
C ALA A 67 17.90 10.07 -13.02
N LEU A 68 16.63 9.67 -13.06
CA LEU A 68 16.20 8.37 -13.55
C LEU A 68 16.79 7.98 -14.93
N PRO A 69 16.79 8.86 -15.96
CA PRO A 69 17.37 8.50 -17.26
C PRO A 69 18.88 8.22 -17.18
N HIS A 70 19.61 9.02 -16.41
CA HIS A 70 21.05 8.86 -16.22
C HIS A 70 21.38 7.60 -15.41
N PHE A 71 20.60 7.35 -14.36
CA PHE A 71 20.70 6.14 -13.55
C PHE A 71 20.46 4.88 -14.39
N GLN A 72 19.39 4.82 -15.19
CA GLN A 72 19.11 3.67 -16.05
C GLN A 72 20.23 3.43 -17.07
N LYS A 73 20.77 4.50 -17.67
CA LYS A 73 21.92 4.41 -18.57
C LYS A 73 23.17 3.88 -17.86
N PHE A 74 23.42 4.33 -16.63
CA PHE A 74 24.52 3.82 -15.81
C PHE A 74 24.35 2.32 -15.55
N MET A 75 23.18 1.89 -15.08
CA MET A 75 22.87 0.49 -14.79
C MET A 75 23.07 -0.41 -16.02
N ALA A 76 22.58 0.02 -17.18
CA ALA A 76 22.77 -0.68 -18.44
C ALA A 76 24.25 -0.76 -18.86
N SER A 77 24.99 0.34 -18.73
CA SER A 77 26.42 0.38 -19.10
C SER A 77 27.30 -0.52 -18.25
N GLN A 78 26.92 -0.73 -16.98
CA GLN A 78 27.64 -1.60 -16.05
C GLN A 78 27.06 -3.02 -16.02
N ASN A 79 25.99 -3.30 -16.79
CA ASN A 79 25.26 -4.56 -16.80
C ASN A 79 24.81 -5.03 -15.40
N LEU A 80 24.36 -4.09 -14.57
CA LEU A 80 23.95 -4.35 -13.19
C LEU A 80 22.52 -4.89 -13.13
N ASN A 81 22.36 -6.09 -12.56
CA ASN A 81 21.05 -6.70 -12.35
C ASN A 81 20.27 -5.95 -11.28
N HIS A 82 19.02 -5.60 -11.57
CA HIS A 82 18.17 -4.84 -10.66
C HIS A 82 16.68 -5.07 -10.91
N THR A 83 15.86 -4.73 -9.93
CA THR A 83 14.40 -4.67 -10.04
C THR A 83 13.88 -3.37 -9.41
N VAL A 84 12.71 -2.90 -9.87
CA VAL A 84 12.01 -1.78 -9.23
C VAL A 84 11.15 -2.34 -8.10
N THR A 85 11.48 -2.02 -6.85
CA THR A 85 10.75 -2.48 -5.66
C THR A 85 9.64 -1.52 -5.26
N ILE A 86 9.86 -0.21 -5.45
CA ILE A 86 8.85 0.84 -5.21
C ILE A 86 8.75 1.69 -6.47
N ARG A 87 7.55 1.74 -7.05
CA ARG A 87 7.28 2.51 -8.28
C ARG A 87 6.92 3.96 -8.03
N ASP A 88 6.45 4.27 -6.83
CA ASP A 88 5.99 5.60 -6.44
C ASP A 88 6.13 5.76 -4.93
N VAL A 89 7.20 6.42 -4.51
CA VAL A 89 7.50 6.67 -3.09
C VAL A 89 6.50 7.66 -2.50
N GLU A 90 6.09 8.69 -3.25
CA GLU A 90 5.17 9.73 -2.78
C GLU A 90 3.81 9.13 -2.43
N LYS A 91 3.31 8.22 -3.27
CA LYS A 91 2.06 7.50 -2.99
C LYS A 91 2.15 6.65 -1.72
N LEU A 92 3.29 6.02 -1.46
CA LEU A 92 3.47 5.24 -0.22
C LEU A 92 3.48 6.14 1.02
N ILE A 93 4.12 7.31 0.95
CA ILE A 93 4.10 8.31 2.02
C ILE A 93 2.66 8.77 2.26
N TYR A 94 1.93 9.13 1.20
CA TYR A 94 0.53 9.57 1.30
C TYR A 94 -0.35 8.53 2.03
N LEU A 95 -0.25 7.26 1.61
CA LEU A 95 -1.03 6.17 2.20
C LEU A 95 -0.64 5.86 3.65
N ASN A 96 0.64 6.00 4.01
CA ASN A 96 1.12 5.64 5.35
C ASN A 96 0.94 6.75 6.38
N GLU A 97 1.08 8.02 5.97
CA GLU A 97 1.05 9.16 6.89
C GLU A 97 -0.30 9.88 6.90
N PHE A 98 -1.01 9.95 5.77
CA PHE A 98 -2.17 10.84 5.64
C PHE A 98 -3.52 10.11 5.68
N GLU A 99 -3.66 8.95 5.04
CA GLU A 99 -4.89 8.13 5.11
C GLU A 99 -5.36 7.80 6.54
N PRO A 100 -4.50 7.34 7.49
CA PRO A 100 -4.96 7.04 8.84
C PRO A 100 -5.50 8.26 9.59
N GLU A 101 -5.01 9.47 9.29
CA GLU A 101 -5.48 10.71 9.90
C GLU A 101 -6.81 11.18 9.29
N ILE A 102 -7.00 11.01 7.98
CA ILE A 102 -8.29 11.29 7.31
C ILE A 102 -9.39 10.37 7.88
N LEU A 103 -9.12 9.08 8.05
CA LEU A 103 -10.06 8.13 8.66
C LEU A 103 -10.36 8.47 10.13
N ARG A 104 -9.35 8.86 10.91
CA ARG A 104 -9.52 9.28 12.31
C ARG A 104 -10.38 10.54 12.46
N ASN A 105 -10.21 11.53 11.58
CA ASN A 105 -10.97 12.78 11.65
C ASN A 105 -12.39 12.65 11.09
N SER A 106 -12.61 11.72 10.15
CA SER A 106 -13.94 11.38 9.64
C SER A 106 -14.85 10.78 10.72
N ASN A 107 -14.31 9.89 11.56
CA ASN A 107 -15.07 9.27 12.64
C ASN A 107 -15.41 10.21 13.81
N LYS A 108 -14.65 11.30 14.01
CA LYS A 108 -14.96 12.31 15.04
C LYS A 108 -16.15 13.21 14.71
N GLN A 109 -16.59 13.27 13.44
CA GLN A 109 -17.75 14.09 13.04
C GLN A 109 -19.09 13.34 13.13
N GLN A 110 -19.08 12.02 13.36
CA GLN A 110 -20.30 11.20 13.51
C GLN A 110 -20.76 11.02 14.96
N GLU A 111 -19.95 11.37 15.96
CA GLU A 111 -20.39 11.41 17.37
C GLU A 111 -20.94 12.79 17.75
N ARG A 112 -21.97 13.26 17.03
CA ARG A 112 -22.90 14.23 17.64
C ARG A 112 -23.85 13.40 18.50
N PRO A 113 -23.99 13.66 19.82
CA PRO A 113 -25.02 12.98 20.59
C PRO A 113 -26.37 13.22 19.89
N PRO A 114 -27.18 12.17 19.68
CA PRO A 114 -28.46 12.32 19.01
C PRO A 114 -29.26 13.39 19.76
N THR A 115 -29.68 14.42 19.04
CA THR A 115 -30.49 15.46 19.65
C THR A 115 -31.93 14.95 19.74
N MET A 116 -32.69 15.42 20.73
CA MET A 116 -34.10 15.04 20.90
C MET A 116 -34.99 15.32 19.66
N ASN A 117 -34.48 16.04 18.65
CA ASN A 117 -35.18 16.30 17.39
C ASN A 117 -35.03 15.18 16.34
N ASP A 118 -34.09 14.24 16.50
CA ASP A 118 -33.83 13.17 15.52
C ASP A 118 -34.75 11.95 15.70
N LEU A 119 -35.54 11.91 16.78
CA LEU A 119 -36.45 10.80 17.12
C LEU A 119 -37.84 10.88 16.45
N ASN A 120 -38.15 11.98 15.75
CA ASN A 120 -39.51 12.21 15.22
C ASN A 120 -39.72 11.77 13.76
N ASN A 121 -38.70 11.23 13.07
CA ASN A 121 -38.80 10.88 11.65
C ASN A 121 -38.75 9.37 11.34
N LEU A 122 -39.03 8.52 12.31
CA LEU A 122 -39.27 7.09 12.06
C LEU A 122 -40.76 6.84 11.84
N THR A 123 -41.23 7.08 10.61
CA THR A 123 -42.44 6.40 10.12
C THR A 123 -42.15 4.91 9.90
N PRO A 124 -43.03 3.98 10.30
CA PRO A 124 -42.77 2.55 10.17
C PRO A 124 -43.29 1.99 8.84
N ASN A 125 -42.40 1.72 7.89
CA ASN A 125 -42.53 0.70 6.82
C ASN A 125 -41.27 0.78 5.93
N SER A 126 -40.58 -0.26 5.46
CA SER A 126 -40.86 -1.69 5.35
C SER A 126 -39.57 -2.40 4.92
N LYS A 127 -39.30 -3.57 5.53
CA LYS A 127 -38.64 -4.75 4.94
C LYS A 127 -37.26 -4.60 4.29
N SER A 128 -36.22 -4.91 5.07
CA SER A 128 -35.12 -5.78 4.64
C SER A 128 -34.91 -6.81 5.75
N ARG A 129 -35.64 -7.92 5.65
CA ARG A 129 -35.45 -9.12 6.47
C ARG A 129 -34.28 -9.88 5.85
N ASP A 130 -33.11 -9.73 6.43
CA ASP A 130 -31.94 -10.52 6.06
C ASP A 130 -32.19 -11.99 6.48
N GLU A 131 -32.15 -12.91 5.51
CA GLU A 131 -32.42 -14.35 5.72
C GLU A 131 -31.48 -15.00 6.75
N SER A 132 -30.33 -14.38 7.05
CA SER A 132 -29.38 -14.85 8.06
C SER A 132 -29.95 -14.91 9.47
N ASP A 133 -30.94 -14.06 9.80
CA ASP A 133 -31.54 -14.02 11.13
C ASP A 133 -32.53 -15.17 11.38
N LEU A 134 -33.12 -15.72 10.31
CA LEU A 134 -34.03 -16.87 10.40
C LEU A 134 -33.26 -18.18 10.55
N GLU A 135 -32.09 -18.31 9.92
CA GLU A 135 -31.22 -19.49 10.13
C GLU A 135 -30.67 -19.53 11.56
N LEU A 136 -30.22 -18.40 12.09
CA LEU A 136 -29.72 -18.31 13.47
C LEU A 136 -30.81 -18.61 14.51
N GLN A 137 -32.04 -18.13 14.27
CA GLN A 137 -33.18 -18.46 15.14
C GLN A 137 -33.62 -19.93 15.03
N SER A 138 -33.54 -20.51 13.84
CA SER A 138 -33.85 -21.94 13.61
C SER A 138 -32.80 -22.86 14.24
N PHE A 139 -31.52 -22.48 14.16
CA PHE A 139 -30.40 -23.17 14.78
C PHE A 139 -30.47 -23.11 16.32
N MET A 140 -30.73 -21.93 16.88
CA MET A 140 -30.91 -21.74 18.32
C MET A 140 -32.13 -22.48 18.88
N ARG A 141 -33.19 -22.66 18.07
CA ARG A 141 -34.37 -23.44 18.48
C ARG A 141 -34.08 -24.95 18.55
N ARG A 142 -33.30 -25.49 17.61
CA ARG A 142 -32.91 -26.91 17.61
C ARG A 142 -32.03 -27.29 18.82
N LEU A 143 -31.18 -26.37 19.29
CA LEU A 143 -30.34 -26.60 20.47
C LEU A 143 -31.12 -26.60 21.80
N ARG A 144 -32.37 -26.13 21.81
CA ARG A 144 -33.21 -26.13 23.01
C ARG A 144 -34.06 -27.41 23.14
N ASP A 145 -34.34 -28.10 22.03
CA ASP A 145 -35.23 -29.26 22.02
C ASP A 145 -34.53 -30.62 22.25
N ASP A 146 -33.19 -30.70 22.20
CA ASP A 146 -32.46 -31.98 22.35
C ASP A 146 -32.01 -32.29 23.79
N GLY A 147 -32.59 -31.61 24.77
CA GLY A 147 -32.18 -31.63 26.18
C GLY A 147 -33.23 -32.16 27.16
N GLY A 148 -33.92 -33.26 26.86
CA GLY A 148 -34.63 -33.99 27.92
C GLY A 148 -35.70 -34.99 27.50
N GLY A 149 -35.47 -36.28 27.77
CA GLY A 149 -36.58 -37.22 27.94
C GLY A 149 -36.24 -38.71 27.89
N GLY A 150 -36.00 -39.32 29.07
CA GLY A 150 -36.33 -40.72 29.40
C GLY A 150 -35.39 -41.80 28.83
N GLY A 151 -34.94 -42.82 29.57
CA GLY A 151 -35.46 -43.46 30.77
C GLY A 151 -35.82 -44.93 30.48
N LYS A 152 -35.35 -45.82 31.38
CA LYS A 152 -35.73 -47.24 31.61
C LYS A 152 -34.97 -48.30 30.80
N ALA A 153 -34.20 -49.15 31.50
CA ALA A 153 -34.55 -50.49 32.02
C ALA A 153 -34.08 -51.56 31.01
N GLN A 154 -33.41 -52.66 31.36
CA GLN A 154 -33.42 -53.54 32.53
C GLN A 154 -32.02 -54.13 32.74
#